data_AF-A0AAE3E1V6-F1
#
_entry.id   AF-A0AAE3E1V6-F1
#
_cell.length_a   1.000
_cell.length_b   1.000
_cell.length_c   1.000
_cell.angle_alpha   90.00
_cell.angle_beta   90.00
_cell.angle_gamma   90.00
#
_symmetry.space_group_name_H-M   'P 1'
#
loop_
_entity.id
_entity.type
_entity.pdbx_description
1 polymer ?
#
loop_
_entity_poly.entity_id
_entity_poly.type
_entity_poly.pdbx_seq_one_letter_code
_entity_poly.pdbx_strand_id
1 'polypeptide(L)'
;MVDNDCMLSFISRLKRHYDECGEKAFTELSYMLLDEETEFLFYETIRESDFLVNCEFNEETYCCRYFFSSEEMTEYYRLAKKIGRLKGWSKKENKYIRDALNYTLKRLDKIDTCGCCYGDVYSGTKHKYASSVNVYVYEEGCFYDYVGLYFSINTIFHYYEKQLKKLKKIYAGIIAIYLSLLLPQELEVAA
;
A
#
# COMPACT_ATOMS: atom_id res chain seq x y z
N MET A 1 18.27 -6.99 -28.84
CA MET A 1 18.06 -5.56 -28.51
C MET A 1 16.63 -5.23 -28.86
N VAL A 2 15.71 -5.56 -27.95
CA VAL A 2 14.38 -4.97 -27.97
C VAL A 2 14.55 -3.48 -27.64
N ASP A 3 13.89 -2.62 -28.41
CA ASP A 3 14.04 -1.17 -28.30
C ASP A 3 13.49 -0.69 -26.95
N ASN A 4 14.32 -0.02 -26.15
CA ASN A 4 13.98 0.41 -24.78
C ASN A 4 12.71 1.29 -24.78
N ASP A 5 12.51 2.08 -25.83
CA ASP A 5 11.31 2.90 -26.03
C ASP A 5 10.04 2.06 -26.25
N CYS A 6 10.15 0.91 -26.93
CA CYS A 6 9.05 -0.03 -27.14
C CYS A 6 8.63 -0.70 -25.84
N MET A 7 9.60 -1.05 -24.99
CA MET A 7 9.38 -1.68 -23.69
C MET A 7 8.82 -0.71 -22.65
N LEU A 8 9.32 0.53 -22.58
CA LEU A 8 8.74 1.58 -21.74
C LEU A 8 7.30 1.91 -22.16
N SER A 9 7.02 1.90 -23.47
CA SER A 9 5.67 2.02 -24.03
C SER A 9 4.78 0.84 -23.58
N PHE A 10 5.30 -0.38 -23.53
CA PHE A 10 4.59 -1.56 -23.04
C PHE A 10 4.25 -1.46 -21.54
N ILE A 11 5.21 -1.12 -20.68
CA ILE A 11 4.98 -0.88 -19.24
C ILE A 11 3.96 0.23 -19.04
N SER A 12 4.05 1.31 -19.81
CA SER A 12 3.09 2.42 -19.77
C SER A 12 1.68 1.97 -20.17
N ARG A 13 1.55 1.08 -21.15
CA ARG A 13 0.26 0.48 -21.57
C ARG A 13 -0.29 -0.47 -20.52
N LEU A 14 0.55 -1.30 -19.90
CA LEU A 14 0.17 -2.19 -18.81
C LEU A 14 -0.27 -1.41 -17.57
N LYS A 15 0.45 -0.34 -17.22
CA LYS A 15 0.06 0.60 -16.16
C LYS A 15 -1.30 1.22 -16.46
N ARG A 16 -1.51 1.72 -17.67
CA ARG A 16 -2.80 2.27 -18.09
C ARG A 16 -3.93 1.24 -18.01
N HIS A 17 -3.68 0.03 -18.50
CA HIS A 17 -4.64 -1.07 -18.44
C HIS A 17 -4.97 -1.45 -16.98
N TYR A 18 -3.97 -1.44 -16.10
CA TYR A 18 -4.16 -1.63 -14.67
C TYR A 18 -5.00 -0.51 -14.04
N ASP A 19 -4.71 0.75 -14.35
CA ASP A 19 -5.44 1.91 -13.86
C ASP A 19 -6.92 1.89 -14.32
N GLU A 20 -7.20 1.36 -15.51
CA GLU A 20 -8.55 1.24 -16.10
C GLU A 20 -9.33 0.02 -15.58
N CYS A 21 -8.68 -1.15 -15.45
CA CYS A 21 -9.35 -2.44 -15.20
C CYS A 21 -9.19 -2.96 -13.76
N GLY A 22 -8.29 -2.38 -12.97
CA GLY A 22 -8.07 -2.70 -11.56
C GLY A 22 -7.73 -4.18 -11.31
N GLU A 23 -8.40 -4.78 -10.32
CA GLU A 23 -8.11 -6.16 -9.86
C GLU A 23 -8.30 -7.24 -10.95
N LYS A 24 -9.09 -6.97 -12.01
CA LYS A 24 -9.26 -7.89 -13.14
C LYS A 24 -7.99 -8.00 -14.00
N ALA A 25 -7.34 -6.86 -14.27
CA ALA A 25 -6.06 -6.84 -14.99
C ALA A 25 -5.00 -7.65 -14.25
N PHE A 26 -4.98 -7.60 -12.90
CA PHE A 26 -4.04 -8.37 -12.08
C PHE A 26 -4.20 -9.89 -12.25
N THR A 27 -5.45 -10.37 -12.37
CA THR A 27 -5.73 -11.81 -12.51
C THR A 27 -5.39 -12.31 -13.92
N GLU A 28 -5.49 -11.45 -14.93
CA GLU A 28 -5.10 -11.77 -16.31
C GLU A 28 -3.58 -11.70 -16.50
N LEU A 29 -2.90 -10.80 -15.78
CA LEU A 29 -1.45 -10.64 -15.80
C LEU A 29 -0.70 -11.79 -15.12
N SER A 30 -1.24 -12.36 -14.04
CA SER A 30 -0.61 -13.48 -13.32
C SER A 30 -0.46 -14.77 -14.14
N TYR A 31 -1.06 -14.85 -15.34
CA TYR A 31 -0.92 -15.98 -16.26
C TYR A 31 -0.06 -15.67 -17.51
N MET A 32 0.41 -14.43 -17.66
CA MET A 32 1.33 -14.09 -18.76
C MET A 32 2.76 -14.38 -18.32
N LEU A 33 3.35 -15.42 -18.92
CA LEU A 33 4.80 -15.62 -18.88
C LEU A 33 5.42 -14.50 -19.72
N LEU A 34 6.04 -13.55 -19.04
CA LEU A 34 6.82 -12.51 -19.70
C LEU A 34 8.23 -13.04 -19.96
N ASP A 35 8.93 -12.45 -20.94
CA ASP A 35 10.33 -12.75 -21.14
C ASP A 35 11.20 -12.13 -20.02
N GLU A 36 12.41 -12.68 -19.85
CA GLU A 36 13.37 -12.25 -18.84
C GLU A 36 13.72 -10.75 -18.95
N GLU A 37 13.77 -10.19 -20.17
CA GLU A 37 14.04 -8.76 -20.38
C GLU A 37 12.93 -7.89 -19.77
N THR A 38 11.68 -8.33 -19.90
CA THR A 38 10.51 -7.64 -19.35
C THR A 38 10.46 -7.74 -17.82
N GLU A 39 10.72 -8.91 -17.24
CA GLU A 39 10.79 -9.08 -15.79
C GLU A 39 11.89 -8.22 -15.16
N PHE A 40 13.05 -8.17 -15.81
CA PHE A 40 14.19 -7.34 -15.38
C PHE A 40 13.82 -5.85 -15.36
N LEU A 41 13.04 -5.36 -16.32
CA LEU A 41 12.59 -3.96 -16.33
C LEU A 41 11.64 -3.64 -15.16
N PHE A 42 10.77 -4.57 -14.76
CA PHE A 42 9.93 -4.38 -13.58
C PHE A 42 10.73 -4.40 -12.29
N TYR A 43 11.77 -5.24 -12.21
CA TYR A 43 12.75 -5.19 -11.12
C TYR A 43 13.41 -3.80 -11.02
N GLU A 44 13.92 -3.25 -12.13
CA GLU A 44 14.49 -1.89 -12.17
C GLU A 44 13.45 -0.83 -11.80
N THR A 45 12.21 -0.94 -12.31
CA THR A 45 11.13 -0.01 -11.98
C THR A 45 10.77 -0.03 -10.49
N ILE A 46 10.87 -1.19 -9.82
CA ILE A 46 10.68 -1.29 -8.37
C ILE A 46 11.80 -0.54 -7.64
N ARG A 47 13.05 -0.66 -8.10
CA ARG A 47 14.20 0.07 -7.54
C ARG A 47 14.05 1.59 -7.65
N GLU A 48 13.39 2.06 -8.71
CA GLU A 48 13.09 3.47 -8.95
C GLU A 48 11.77 3.95 -8.34
N SER A 49 11.02 3.08 -7.65
CA SER A 49 9.71 3.43 -7.11
C SER A 49 9.79 4.52 -6.05
N ASP A 50 8.94 5.55 -6.17
CA ASP A 50 8.77 6.60 -5.15
C ASP A 50 8.34 6.06 -3.77
N PHE A 51 7.80 4.83 -3.73
CA PHE A 51 7.41 4.18 -2.49
C PHE A 51 8.55 3.39 -1.85
N LEU A 52 9.63 3.07 -2.57
CA LEU A 52 10.76 2.30 -2.05
C LEU A 52 11.64 3.21 -1.19
N VAL A 53 11.72 2.90 0.11
CA VAL A 53 12.56 3.66 1.07
C VAL A 53 13.94 3.04 1.22
N ASN A 54 14.00 1.71 1.25
CA ASN A 54 15.25 0.97 1.40
C ASN A 54 15.11 -0.41 0.78
N CYS A 55 16.24 -1.00 0.38
CA CYS A 55 16.33 -2.41 0.09
C CYS A 55 17.60 -2.98 0.71
N GLU A 56 17.46 -4.12 1.37
CA GLU A 56 18.56 -4.85 2.00
C GLU A 56 18.70 -6.21 1.31
N PHE A 57 19.93 -6.62 0.98
CA PHE A 57 20.21 -7.96 0.48
C PHE A 57 20.91 -8.76 1.55
N ASN A 58 20.41 -9.96 1.82
CA ASN A 58 21.05 -10.93 2.71
C ASN A 58 21.74 -12.01 1.86
N GLU A 59 23.07 -11.97 1.83
CA GLU A 59 23.91 -12.93 1.09
C GLU A 59 23.78 -14.37 1.60
N GLU A 60 23.49 -14.57 2.90
CA GLU A 60 23.38 -15.92 3.49
C GLU A 60 22.09 -16.63 3.07
N THR A 61 21.01 -15.86 2.90
CA THR A 61 19.69 -16.40 2.57
C THR A 61 19.26 -16.08 1.14
N TYR A 62 20.09 -15.38 0.36
CA TYR A 62 19.76 -14.83 -0.95
C TYR A 62 18.39 -14.11 -0.97
N CYS A 63 18.11 -13.36 0.10
CA CYS A 63 16.84 -12.69 0.30
C CYS A 63 17.01 -11.18 0.11
N CYS A 64 16.24 -10.62 -0.82
CA CYS A 64 16.03 -9.18 -0.95
C CYS A 64 14.87 -8.75 -0.08
N ARG A 65 15.12 -7.80 0.83
CA ARG A 65 14.10 -7.19 1.68
C ARG A 65 13.84 -5.76 1.23
N TYR A 66 12.65 -5.53 0.69
CA TYR A 66 12.19 -4.23 0.24
C TYR A 66 11.34 -3.57 1.31
N PHE A 67 11.63 -2.30 1.59
CA PHE A 67 10.87 -1.47 2.53
C PHE A 67 10.12 -0.40 1.76
N PHE A 68 8.81 -0.57 1.61
CA PHE A 68 7.97 0.42 0.97
C PHE A 68 7.22 1.27 2.00
N SER A 69 7.12 2.57 1.78
CA SER A 69 6.36 3.49 2.62
C SER A 69 5.87 4.69 1.83
N SER A 70 4.81 5.33 2.33
CA SER A 70 4.40 6.67 1.91
C SER A 70 3.98 7.52 3.11
N GLU A 71 3.93 8.83 2.91
CA GLU A 71 3.42 9.76 3.92
C GLU A 71 1.94 9.52 4.19
N GLU A 72 1.19 9.22 3.13
CA GLU A 72 -0.25 8.96 3.17
C GLU A 72 -0.57 7.71 3.96
N MET A 73 0.21 6.64 3.83
CA MET A 73 0.07 5.44 4.64
C MET A 73 0.28 5.76 6.13
N THR A 74 1.35 6.48 6.45
CA THR A 74 1.65 6.87 7.83
C THR A 74 0.55 7.78 8.41
N GLU A 75 0.10 8.77 7.65
CA GLU A 75 -0.96 9.68 8.05
C GLU A 75 -2.31 8.97 8.18
N TYR A 76 -2.59 7.99 7.32
CA TYR A 76 -3.75 7.13 7.42
C TYR A 76 -3.78 6.40 8.77
N TYR A 77 -2.71 5.71 9.14
CA TYR A 77 -2.65 5.02 10.43
C TYR A 77 -2.68 5.99 11.62
N ARG A 78 -2.07 7.17 11.49
CA ARG A 78 -2.11 8.21 12.53
C ARG A 78 -3.55 8.66 12.78
N LEU A 79 -4.30 8.95 11.72
CA LEU A 79 -5.68 9.38 11.80
C LEU A 79 -6.62 8.26 12.27
N ALA A 80 -6.42 7.03 11.78
CA ALA A 80 -7.17 5.86 12.22
C ALA A 80 -7.04 5.63 13.72
N LYS A 81 -5.81 5.69 14.27
CA LYS A 81 -5.55 5.61 15.71
C LYS A 81 -6.23 6.77 16.47
N LYS A 82 -6.21 7.99 15.93
CA LYS A 82 -6.85 9.16 16.53
C LYS A 82 -8.37 8.97 16.63
N ILE A 83 -9.03 8.51 15.56
CA ILE A 83 -10.46 8.19 15.56
C ILE A 83 -10.77 7.07 16.56
N GLY A 84 -9.94 6.01 16.58
CA GLY A 84 -10.09 4.92 17.55
C GLY A 84 -10.08 5.44 18.99
N ARG A 85 -9.14 6.32 19.35
CA ARG A 85 -9.10 6.97 20.67
C ARG A 85 -10.36 7.78 20.97
N LEU A 86 -10.84 8.58 20.03
CA LEU A 86 -12.07 9.35 20.19
C LEU A 86 -13.31 8.46 20.40
N LYS A 87 -13.31 7.26 19.80
CA LYS A 87 -14.42 6.30 19.90
C LYS A 87 -14.24 5.26 21.02
N GLY A 88 -13.14 5.31 21.78
CA GLY A 88 -12.82 4.32 22.81
C GLY A 88 -12.47 2.93 22.26
N TRP A 89 -12.10 2.81 20.98
CA TRP A 89 -11.76 1.53 20.36
C TRP A 89 -10.32 1.12 20.65
N SER A 90 -10.13 -0.13 21.05
CA SER A 90 -8.81 -0.76 21.06
C SER A 90 -8.23 -0.91 19.64
N LYS A 91 -6.94 -1.24 19.54
CA LYS A 91 -6.31 -1.49 18.22
C LYS A 91 -7.00 -2.62 17.46
N LYS A 92 -7.45 -3.67 18.15
CA LYS A 92 -8.15 -4.82 17.54
C LYS A 92 -9.55 -4.45 17.04
N GLU A 93 -10.22 -3.53 17.73
CA GLU A 93 -11.57 -3.06 17.37
C GLU A 93 -11.57 -1.96 16.31
N ASN A 94 -10.42 -1.31 16.08
CA ASN A 94 -10.30 -0.24 15.11
C ASN A 94 -10.43 -0.78 13.69
N LYS A 95 -11.66 -0.76 13.16
CA LYS A 95 -12.00 -1.26 11.83
C LYS A 95 -11.13 -0.67 10.72
N TYR A 96 -10.74 0.61 10.82
CA TYR A 96 -9.90 1.23 9.78
C TYR A 96 -8.52 0.59 9.72
N ILE A 97 -7.92 0.30 10.89
CA ILE A 97 -6.63 -0.41 10.95
C ILE A 97 -6.79 -1.83 10.43
N ARG A 98 -7.81 -2.56 10.90
CA ARG A 98 -8.06 -3.96 10.51
C ARG A 98 -8.32 -4.10 9.01
N ASP A 99 -9.18 -3.25 8.45
CA ASP A 99 -9.59 -3.34 7.05
C ASP A 99 -8.43 -2.97 6.12
N ALA A 100 -7.59 -2.00 6.50
CA ALA A 100 -6.38 -1.67 5.75
C ALA A 100 -5.34 -2.79 5.79
N LEU A 101 -5.08 -3.38 6.98
CA LEU A 101 -4.18 -4.53 7.10
C LEU A 101 -4.67 -5.72 6.26
N ASN A 102 -5.96 -6.05 6.35
CA ASN A 102 -6.57 -7.12 5.56
C ASN A 102 -6.49 -6.84 4.07
N TYR A 103 -6.67 -5.59 3.63
CA TYR A 103 -6.53 -5.22 2.24
C TYR A 103 -5.08 -5.43 1.77
N THR A 104 -4.10 -4.89 2.50
CA THR A 104 -2.68 -5.01 2.15
C THR A 104 -2.23 -6.47 2.10
N LEU A 105 -2.51 -7.25 3.16
CA LEU A 105 -2.11 -8.67 3.23
C LEU A 105 -2.72 -9.48 2.09
N LYS A 106 -4.01 -9.29 1.78
CA LYS A 106 -4.64 -9.97 0.63
C LYS A 106 -4.02 -9.67 -0.74
N ARG A 107 -3.28 -8.57 -0.89
CA ARG A 107 -2.56 -8.26 -2.14
C ARG A 107 -1.16 -8.86 -2.10
N LEU A 108 -0.51 -8.85 -0.94
CA LEU A 108 0.75 -9.55 -0.72
C LEU A 108 0.61 -11.07 -0.89
N ASP A 109 -0.49 -11.67 -0.43
CA ASP A 109 -0.75 -13.11 -0.61
C ASP A 109 -0.87 -13.51 -2.10
N LYS A 110 -1.16 -12.56 -3.00
CA LYS A 110 -1.26 -12.85 -4.44
C LYS A 110 0.09 -12.92 -5.15
N ILE A 111 1.13 -12.33 -4.56
CA ILE A 111 2.49 -12.35 -5.10
C ILE A 111 3.34 -13.44 -4.46
N ASP A 112 2.79 -14.22 -3.52
CA ASP A 112 3.48 -15.36 -2.93
C ASP A 112 3.62 -16.49 -3.97
N THR A 113 4.77 -16.51 -4.64
CA THR A 113 5.14 -17.56 -5.58
C THR A 113 5.79 -18.73 -4.82
N CYS A 114 4.98 -19.69 -4.39
CA CYS A 114 5.46 -20.93 -3.76
C CYS A 114 6.33 -20.74 -2.50
N GLY A 115 6.08 -19.71 -1.69
CA GLY A 115 6.85 -19.40 -0.49
C GLY A 115 8.10 -18.55 -0.73
N CYS A 116 8.32 -18.10 -1.96
CA CYS A 116 9.51 -17.33 -2.34
C CYS A 116 9.30 -15.82 -2.21
N CYS A 117 8.08 -15.40 -1.89
CA CYS A 117 7.76 -14.02 -1.59
C CYS A 117 6.75 -13.97 -0.45
N TYR A 118 7.05 -13.17 0.58
CA TYR A 118 6.08 -12.88 1.63
C TYR A 118 6.19 -11.42 2.05
N GLY A 119 5.15 -10.90 2.70
CA GLY A 119 5.19 -9.53 3.18
C GLY A 119 4.53 -9.34 4.53
N ASP A 120 4.97 -8.29 5.22
CA ASP A 120 4.40 -7.84 6.49
C ASP A 120 4.08 -6.34 6.43
N VAL A 121 3.27 -5.88 7.39
CA VAL A 121 2.85 -4.49 7.47
C VAL A 121 3.16 -3.94 8.85
N TYR A 122 3.99 -2.90 8.87
CA TYR A 122 4.24 -2.11 10.06
C TYR A 122 3.35 -0.86 10.06
N SER A 123 2.64 -0.62 11.16
CA SER A 123 1.68 0.48 11.31
C SER A 123 2.17 1.58 12.28
N GLY A 124 3.48 1.82 12.33
CA GLY A 124 4.09 2.85 13.15
C GLY A 124 3.71 4.26 12.69
N THR A 125 3.65 5.23 13.63
CA THR A 125 3.14 6.59 13.30
C THR A 125 4.01 7.72 13.88
N LYS A 126 5.21 7.40 14.36
CA LYS A 126 6.07 8.32 15.12
C LYS A 126 6.79 9.35 14.24
N HIS A 127 7.16 9.00 13.01
CA HIS A 127 7.83 9.86 12.01
C HIS A 127 7.14 9.72 10.65
N LYS A 128 7.62 10.46 9.63
CA LYS A 128 7.01 10.64 8.30
C LYS A 128 6.76 9.32 7.53
N TYR A 129 7.70 8.37 7.63
CA TYR A 129 7.68 7.04 7.01
C TYR A 129 7.70 5.92 8.06
N ALA A 130 6.88 6.07 9.11
CA ALA A 130 6.89 5.13 10.23
C ALA A 130 6.00 3.90 10.01
N SER A 131 5.11 3.95 9.02
CA SER A 131 4.37 2.77 8.55
C SER A 131 5.03 2.24 7.30
N SER A 132 5.14 0.92 7.15
CA SER A 132 5.78 0.31 5.99
C SER A 132 5.08 -0.97 5.57
N VAL A 133 5.22 -1.30 4.29
CA VAL A 133 5.01 -2.63 3.74
C VAL A 133 6.38 -3.21 3.49
N ASN A 134 6.73 -4.28 4.21
CA ASN A 134 8.00 -4.96 4.01
C ASN A 134 7.74 -6.20 3.17
N VAL A 135 8.52 -6.37 2.10
CA VAL A 135 8.44 -7.54 1.22
C VAL A 135 9.78 -8.25 1.21
N TYR A 136 9.74 -9.56 1.34
CA TYR A 136 10.90 -10.44 1.36
C TYR A 136 10.82 -11.31 0.12
N VAL A 137 11.84 -11.26 -0.72
CA VAL A 137 11.93 -11.97 -2.00
C VAL A 137 13.17 -12.86 -1.96
N TYR A 138 12.98 -14.16 -2.11
CA TYR A 138 14.07 -15.12 -2.24
C TYR A 138 14.41 -15.27 -3.73
N GLU A 139 15.47 -14.61 -4.17
CA GLU A 139 15.80 -14.46 -5.60
C GLU A 139 16.45 -15.72 -6.20
N GLU A 140 17.09 -16.57 -5.39
CA GLU A 140 17.79 -17.75 -5.91
C GLU A 140 16.79 -18.83 -6.41
N GLY A 141 16.49 -18.75 -7.71
CA GLY A 141 15.89 -19.82 -8.51
C GLY A 141 14.37 -19.97 -8.44
N CYS A 142 13.62 -19.09 -7.76
CA CYS A 142 12.20 -19.33 -7.52
C CYS A 142 11.25 -18.12 -7.60
N PHE A 143 11.74 -16.86 -7.62
CA PHE A 143 10.86 -15.69 -7.76
C PHE A 143 11.06 -14.98 -9.11
N TYR A 144 9.99 -14.96 -9.92
CA TYR A 144 9.97 -14.36 -11.26
C TYR A 144 8.82 -13.34 -11.43
N ASP A 145 7.95 -13.16 -10.42
CA ASP A 145 6.76 -12.30 -10.52
C ASP A 145 7.01 -10.83 -10.10
N TYR A 146 8.04 -10.20 -10.69
CA TYR A 146 8.32 -8.77 -10.44
C TYR A 146 7.20 -7.84 -10.92
N VAL A 147 6.42 -8.29 -11.89
CA VAL A 147 5.26 -7.57 -12.43
C VAL A 147 4.13 -7.53 -11.41
N GLY A 148 3.77 -8.69 -10.85
CA GLY A 148 2.80 -8.80 -9.77
C GLY A 148 3.23 -8.02 -8.54
N LEU A 149 4.53 -8.06 -8.19
CA LEU A 149 5.09 -7.24 -7.11
C LEU A 149 4.89 -5.74 -7.37
N TYR A 150 5.32 -5.23 -8.52
CA TYR A 150 5.17 -3.81 -8.89
C TYR A 150 3.71 -3.36 -8.81
N PHE A 151 2.78 -4.10 -9.43
CA PHE A 151 1.37 -3.73 -9.43
C PHE A 151 0.75 -3.83 -8.04
N SER A 152 1.09 -4.85 -7.25
CA SER A 152 0.58 -5.01 -5.89
C SER A 152 0.98 -3.84 -5.00
N ILE A 153 2.26 -3.46 -5.02
CA ILE A 153 2.78 -2.32 -4.27
C ILE A 153 2.07 -1.03 -4.66
N ASN A 154 2.00 -0.72 -5.96
CA ASN A 154 1.29 0.47 -6.44
C ASN A 154 -0.17 0.51 -5.95
N THR A 155 -0.88 -0.62 -6.06
CA THR A 155 -2.27 -0.75 -5.62
C THR A 155 -2.46 -0.47 -4.15
N ILE A 156 -1.56 -0.99 -3.32
CA ILE A 156 -1.60 -0.83 -1.88
C ILE A 156 -1.46 0.66 -1.53
N PHE A 157 -0.50 1.38 -2.13
CA PHE A 157 -0.29 2.80 -1.83
C PHE A 157 -1.43 3.69 -2.34
N HIS A 158 -1.94 3.43 -3.56
CA HIS A 158 -3.14 4.12 -4.07
C HIS A 158 -4.37 3.89 -3.19
N TYR A 159 -4.51 2.70 -2.59
CA TYR A 159 -5.53 2.43 -1.59
C TYR A 159 -5.36 3.34 -0.37
N TYR A 160 -4.16 3.46 0.20
CA TYR A 160 -3.92 4.35 1.35
C TYR A 160 -4.24 5.81 1.05
N GLU A 161 -3.86 6.32 -0.11
CA GLU A 161 -4.21 7.69 -0.54
C GLU A 161 -5.73 7.90 -0.59
N LYS A 162 -6.45 6.98 -1.25
CA LYS A 162 -7.91 7.04 -1.39
C LYS A 162 -8.61 6.93 -0.04
N GLN A 163 -8.15 6.03 0.82
CA GLN A 163 -8.74 5.82 2.14
C GLN A 163 -8.41 6.96 3.10
N LEU A 164 -7.23 7.57 3.01
CA LEU A 164 -6.88 8.75 3.78
C LEU A 164 -7.82 9.91 3.47
N LYS A 165 -8.13 10.18 2.20
CA LYS A 165 -9.10 11.21 1.79
C LYS A 165 -10.48 10.97 2.42
N LYS A 166 -10.94 9.72 2.47
CA LYS A 166 -12.21 9.34 3.13
C LYS A 166 -12.13 9.52 4.65
N LEU A 167 -11.03 9.09 5.26
CA LEU A 167 -10.85 9.11 6.71
C LEU A 167 -10.73 10.55 7.24
N LYS A 168 -10.12 11.46 6.48
CA LYS A 168 -10.10 12.90 6.77
C LYS A 168 -11.51 13.49 6.85
N LYS A 169 -12.40 13.14 5.93
CA LYS A 169 -13.82 13.57 5.95
C LYS A 169 -14.56 13.04 7.18
N ILE A 170 -14.36 11.76 7.52
CA ILE A 170 -14.96 11.14 8.72
C ILE A 170 -14.48 11.86 9.98
N TYR A 171 -13.17 12.09 10.09
CA TYR A 171 -12.59 12.78 11.25
C TYR A 171 -13.14 14.21 11.39
N ALA A 172 -13.22 14.97 10.30
CA ALA A 172 -13.80 16.31 10.31
C ALA A 172 -15.26 16.30 10.80
N GLY A 173 -16.08 15.35 10.34
CA GLY A 173 -17.45 15.19 10.81
C GLY A 173 -17.54 14.85 12.30
N ILE A 174 -16.66 13.98 12.80
CA ILE A 174 -16.58 13.68 14.23
C ILE A 174 -16.26 14.95 15.03
N ILE A 175 -15.27 15.73 14.61
CA ILE A 175 -14.88 16.96 15.31
C ILE A 175 -16.01 18.00 15.27
N ALA A 176 -16.70 18.17 14.14
CA ALA A 176 -17.85 19.07 14.04
C ALA A 176 -18.95 18.72 15.06
N ILE A 177 -19.26 17.42 15.22
CA ILE A 177 -20.23 16.95 16.21
C ILE A 177 -19.75 17.23 17.65
N TYR A 178 -18.48 16.95 17.96
CA TYR A 178 -17.94 17.26 19.28
C TYR A 178 -18.02 18.76 19.59
N LEU A 179 -17.67 19.62 18.62
CA LEU A 179 -17.76 21.07 18.79
C LEU A 179 -19.22 21.53 18.98
N SER A 180 -20.19 20.98 18.23
CA SER A 180 -21.60 21.34 18.41
C SER A 180 -22.16 20.91 19.76
N LEU A 181 -21.62 19.84 20.36
CA LEU A 181 -22.02 19.37 21.70
C LEU A 181 -21.33 20.13 22.84
N LEU A 182 -20.18 20.75 22.58
CA LEU A 182 -19.40 21.52 23.56
C LEU A 182 -19.77 23.00 23.57
N LEU A 183 -20.42 23.52 22.53
CA LEU A 183 -21.00 24.85 22.55
C LEU A 183 -22.19 24.85 23.53
N PRO A 184 -22.26 25.78 24.50
CA PRO A 184 -23.43 25.93 25.33
C PRO A 184 -24.67 26.10 24.45
N GLN A 185 -25.76 25.40 24.76
CA GLN A 185 -27.10 25.73 24.23
C GLN A 185 -27.62 27.06 24.81
N GLU A 186 -26.76 28.06 24.95
CA GLU A 186 -27.14 29.40 25.36
C GLU A 186 -27.56 30.17 24.12
N LEU A 187 -28.79 29.94 23.64
CA LEU A 187 -29.52 30.87 22.77
C LEU A 187 -31.02 30.55 22.58
N GLU A 188 -31.65 29.77 23.47
CA GLU A 188 -33.12 29.59 23.46
C GLU A 188 -33.82 30.03 24.75
N VAL A 189 -33.15 30.80 25.61
CA VAL A 189 -33.80 31.47 26.74
C VAL A 189 -33.43 32.95 26.76
N ALA A 190 -33.83 33.68 25.72
CA ALA A 190 -33.92 35.12 25.77
C ALA A 190 -35.15 35.58 24.95
N ALA A 191 -36.24 35.79 25.71
CA ALA A 191 -37.40 36.66 25.45
C ALA A 191 -38.36 36.29 24.31
#